data_AF-A0A0V1NES3-F1
#
_entry.id   AF-A0A0V1NES3-F1
#
_cell.length_a   1.000
_cell.length_b   1.000
_cell.length_c   1.000
_cell.angle_alpha   90.00
_cell.angle_beta   90.00
_cell.angle_gamma   90.00
#
_symmetry.space_group_name_H-M   'P 1'
#
loop_
_entity.id
_entity.type
_entity.pdbx_description
1 polymer ?
#
loop_
_entity_poly.entity_id
_entity_poly.type
_entity_poly.pdbx_seq_one_letter_code
_entity_poly.pdbx_strand_id
1 'polypeptide(L)'
;LNLFFLFAEQQPDFFHYVAAENVEERYAKLYEFFEICEVQLLNIGIIRNAFAIEIPRKIYSLNRCLHICRRHTSCMAILFSQLNHKCKKIFEGRSSSSILVHADETVVALKECFKDRPDERKWNPKPLIYYFEETQEICAAEIYKQKNLTSWEAMTINKDVSNFQACLFKCIINNECSAINYFPTKECHLIKPAKENYIFVVKDNSIFAEVLYCESGTLVDVIRQK
;
A
#
# COMPACT_ATOMS: atom_id res chain seq x y z
N LEU A 1 -35.57 -19.70 31.09
CA LEU A 1 -36.16 -19.33 29.78
C LEU A 1 -36.52 -17.87 29.88
N ASN A 2 -36.24 -16.94 28.98
CA ASN A 2 -35.66 -16.80 27.64
C ASN A 2 -35.94 -15.30 27.38
N LEU A 3 -35.22 -14.47 26.64
CA LEU A 3 -33.92 -14.46 26.01
C LEU A 3 -33.84 -12.96 25.62
N PHE A 4 -33.02 -12.15 26.29
CA PHE A 4 -32.79 -10.77 25.84
C PHE A 4 -31.87 -10.85 24.63
N PHE A 5 -32.45 -10.79 23.44
CA PHE A 5 -31.72 -10.67 22.18
C PHE A 5 -30.98 -9.33 22.17
N LEU A 6 -29.65 -9.40 22.15
CA LEU A 6 -28.76 -8.31 21.77
C LEU A 6 -29.05 -7.96 20.31
N PHE A 7 -29.63 -6.77 20.07
CA PHE A 7 -29.52 -6.14 18.76
C PHE A 7 -28.07 -5.67 18.61
N ALA A 8 -27.28 -6.42 17.84
CA ALA A 8 -26.05 -5.89 17.27
C ALA A 8 -26.47 -4.76 16.32
N GLU A 9 -26.06 -3.54 16.65
CA GLU A 9 -26.26 -2.35 15.82
C GLU A 9 -25.48 -2.57 14.52
N GLN A 10 -26.21 -2.90 13.46
CA GLN A 10 -25.66 -3.19 12.14
C GLN A 10 -25.22 -1.85 11.53
N GLN A 11 -23.96 -1.48 11.75
CA GLN A 11 -23.39 -0.26 11.16
C GLN A 11 -23.52 -0.36 9.64
N PRO A 12 -24.19 0.60 8.96
CA PRO A 12 -24.37 0.54 7.53
C PRO A 12 -23.00 0.75 6.87
N ASP A 13 -22.33 -0.32 6.47
CA ASP A 13 -21.16 -0.22 5.62
C ASP A 13 -21.60 0.50 4.34
N PHE A 14 -21.08 1.70 4.15
CA PHE A 14 -21.41 2.61 3.07
C PHE A 14 -21.29 1.96 1.68
N PHE A 15 -20.47 0.91 1.57
CA PHE A 15 -20.22 0.14 0.35
C PHE A 15 -20.99 -1.20 0.26
N HIS A 16 -21.90 -1.51 1.18
CA HIS A 16 -22.62 -2.81 1.20
C HIS A 16 -23.48 -3.09 -0.05
N TYR A 17 -23.81 -2.05 -0.83
CA TYR A 17 -24.61 -2.16 -2.06
C TYR A 17 -23.76 -2.20 -3.33
N VAL A 18 -22.45 -2.45 -3.23
CA VAL A 18 -21.60 -2.72 -4.38
C VAL A 18 -21.64 -4.23 -4.65
N ALA A 19 -22.01 -4.63 -5.87
CA ALA A 19 -21.98 -6.03 -6.26
C ALA A 19 -20.56 -6.58 -6.10
N ALA A 20 -20.41 -7.79 -5.53
CA ALA A 20 -19.11 -8.37 -5.18
C ALA A 20 -18.11 -8.43 -6.35
N GLU A 21 -18.61 -8.61 -7.57
CA GLU A 21 -17.82 -8.56 -8.82
C GLU A 21 -17.13 -7.22 -9.10
N ASN A 22 -17.59 -6.14 -8.47
CA ASN A 22 -17.02 -4.80 -8.59
C ASN A 22 -16.11 -4.43 -7.41
N VAL A 23 -15.79 -5.40 -6.54
CA VAL A 23 -14.95 -5.22 -5.36
C VAL A 23 -13.71 -6.09 -5.49
N GLU A 24 -12.54 -5.45 -5.47
CA GLU A 24 -11.27 -6.15 -5.36
C GLU A 24 -10.61 -5.81 -4.03
N GLU A 25 -10.46 -6.82 -3.16
CA GLU A 25 -9.78 -6.70 -1.87
C GLU A 25 -8.27 -6.66 -2.06
N ARG A 26 -7.61 -5.70 -1.44
CA ARG A 26 -6.15 -5.54 -1.44
C ARG A 26 -5.65 -5.07 -0.08
N TYR A 27 -4.34 -5.15 0.10
CA TYR A 27 -3.65 -4.57 1.24
C TYR A 27 -2.79 -3.38 0.79
N ALA A 28 -2.87 -2.27 1.52
CA ALA A 28 -2.04 -1.10 1.32
C ALA A 28 -1.10 -0.90 2.51
N LYS A 29 0.21 -0.89 2.25
CA LYS A 29 1.22 -0.55 3.26
C LYS A 29 1.33 0.97 3.36
N LEU A 30 1.00 1.52 4.53
CA LEU A 30 1.10 2.95 4.84
C LEU A 30 2.25 3.20 5.81
N TYR A 31 3.44 3.43 5.25
CA TYR A 31 4.70 3.49 6.01
C TYR A 31 4.73 4.62 7.04
N GLU A 32 4.09 5.77 6.81
CA GLU A 32 4.11 6.88 7.78
C GLU A 32 3.34 6.53 9.07
N PHE A 33 2.48 5.52 9.02
CA PHE A 33 1.66 5.06 10.16
C PHE A 33 2.12 3.73 10.75
N PHE A 34 3.10 3.07 10.12
CA PHE A 34 3.49 1.68 10.39
C PHE A 34 2.27 0.75 10.33
N GLU A 35 1.47 0.89 9.28
CA GLU A 35 0.21 0.17 9.13
C GLU A 35 0.13 -0.60 7.82
N ILE A 36 -0.54 -1.74 7.88
CA ILE A 36 -1.13 -2.42 6.73
C ILE A 36 -2.64 -2.19 6.82
N CYS A 37 -3.23 -1.64 5.77
CA CYS A 37 -4.66 -1.39 5.69
C CYS A 37 -5.31 -2.33 4.67
N GLU A 38 -6.43 -2.92 5.04
CA GLU A 38 -7.38 -3.53 4.13
C GLU A 38 -8.05 -2.43 3.31
N VAL A 39 -8.02 -2.59 1.99
CA VAL A 39 -8.60 -1.64 1.06
C VAL A 39 -9.40 -2.35 -0.02
N GLN A 40 -10.49 -1.73 -0.43
CA GLN A 40 -11.30 -2.21 -1.55
C GLN A 40 -11.12 -1.29 -2.75
N LEU A 41 -10.65 -1.84 -3.87
CA LEU A 41 -10.77 -1.17 -5.16
C LEU A 41 -12.18 -1.40 -5.69
N LEU A 42 -12.89 -0.31 -5.99
CA LEU A 42 -14.29 -0.36 -6.39
C LEU A 42 -14.45 0.09 -7.84
N ASN A 43 -14.99 -0.80 -8.66
CA ASN A 43 -15.35 -0.50 -10.04
C ASN A 43 -16.80 0.01 -10.11
N ILE A 44 -17.01 1.29 -9.76
CA ILE A 44 -18.34 1.90 -9.67
C ILE A 44 -18.36 3.26 -10.36
N GLY A 45 -19.47 3.60 -11.01
CA GLY A 45 -19.66 4.90 -11.66
C GLY A 45 -20.21 6.00 -10.76
N ILE A 46 -20.81 5.65 -9.62
CA ILE A 46 -21.43 6.62 -8.69
C ILE A 46 -21.24 6.15 -7.26
N ILE A 47 -20.88 7.08 -6.38
CA ILE A 47 -20.83 6.88 -4.93
C ILE A 47 -22.00 7.64 -4.30
N ARG A 48 -22.90 6.95 -3.61
CA ARG A 48 -24.14 7.54 -3.04
C ARG A 48 -23.98 7.83 -1.55
N ASN A 49 -24.64 8.88 -1.06
CA ASN A 49 -24.59 9.36 0.32
C ASN A 49 -23.19 9.80 0.77
N ALA A 50 -22.33 10.25 -0.14
CA ALA A 50 -21.00 10.77 0.17
C ALA A 50 -20.75 12.16 -0.41
N PHE A 51 -19.76 12.84 0.16
CA PHE A 51 -19.14 14.00 -0.43
C PHE A 51 -17.62 13.84 -0.52
N ALA A 52 -17.02 14.57 -1.47
CA ALA A 52 -15.58 14.53 -1.71
C ALA A 52 -14.94 15.90 -1.45
N ILE A 53 -13.73 15.90 -0.89
CA ILE A 53 -12.87 17.08 -0.79
C ILE A 53 -11.63 16.84 -1.66
N GLU A 54 -11.50 17.62 -2.74
CA GLU A 54 -10.31 17.60 -3.59
C GLU A 54 -9.11 18.21 -2.87
N ILE A 55 -7.95 17.54 -2.97
CA ILE A 55 -6.68 18.07 -2.52
C ILE A 55 -6.17 19.07 -3.57
N PRO A 56 -5.93 20.35 -3.23
CA PRO A 56 -5.62 21.38 -4.25
C PRO A 56 -4.32 21.14 -5.03
N ARG A 57 -3.38 20.40 -4.45
CA ARG A 57 -2.10 20.08 -5.08
C ARG A 57 -2.16 18.75 -5.82
N LYS A 58 -1.38 18.62 -6.88
CA LYS A 58 -1.19 17.36 -7.60
C LYS A 58 -0.59 16.30 -6.70
N ILE A 59 -1.15 15.10 -6.73
CA ILE A 59 -0.70 13.93 -5.99
C ILE A 59 -0.35 12.85 -7.02
N TYR A 60 0.92 12.46 -7.08
CA TYR A 60 1.49 11.59 -8.11
C TYR A 60 1.55 10.11 -7.71
N SER A 61 0.82 9.75 -6.65
CA SER A 61 0.84 8.39 -6.10
C SER A 61 -0.50 8.09 -5.44
N LEU A 62 -1.10 6.95 -5.79
CA LEU A 62 -2.31 6.46 -5.17
C LEU A 62 -2.03 6.18 -3.69
N ASN A 63 -0.91 5.52 -3.41
CA ASN A 63 -0.47 5.25 -2.03
C ASN A 63 -0.30 6.56 -1.22
N ARG A 64 0.21 7.64 -1.83
CA ARG A 64 0.26 8.95 -1.18
C ARG A 64 -1.13 9.53 -0.90
N CYS A 65 -2.09 9.35 -1.81
CA CYS A 65 -3.46 9.76 -1.59
C CYS A 65 -4.09 9.00 -0.40
N LEU A 66 -3.83 7.69 -0.29
CA LEU A 66 -4.24 6.88 0.87
C LEU A 66 -3.64 7.39 2.18
N HIS A 67 -2.36 7.74 2.21
CA HIS A 67 -1.73 8.36 3.39
C HIS A 67 -2.44 9.66 3.82
N ILE A 68 -2.80 10.51 2.84
CA ILE A 68 -3.51 11.77 3.11
C ILE A 68 -4.92 11.51 3.66
N CYS A 69 -5.61 10.49 3.14
CA CYS A 69 -6.91 10.06 3.65
C CYS A 69 -6.78 9.52 5.08
N ARG A 70 -5.88 8.55 5.30
CA ARG A 70 -5.67 7.87 6.59
C ARG A 70 -5.35 8.82 7.74
N ARG A 71 -4.70 9.97 7.46
CA ARG A 71 -4.43 11.02 8.45
C ARG A 71 -5.70 11.65 9.04
N HIS A 72 -6.85 11.52 8.37
CA HIS A 72 -8.15 11.98 8.86
C HIS A 72 -9.02 10.76 9.15
N THR A 73 -9.33 10.52 10.43
CA THR A 73 -10.02 9.31 10.91
C THR A 73 -11.40 9.08 10.30
N SER A 74 -12.07 10.13 9.82
CA SER A 74 -13.37 10.05 9.15
C SER A 74 -13.30 9.85 7.63
N CYS A 75 -12.10 9.87 7.04
CA CYS A 75 -11.93 9.62 5.61
C CYS A 75 -12.12 8.12 5.34
N MET A 76 -13.14 7.79 4.55
CA MET A 76 -13.54 6.39 4.32
C MET A 76 -12.99 5.85 3.01
N ALA A 77 -12.70 6.72 2.04
CA ALA A 77 -12.20 6.31 0.74
C ALA A 77 -11.45 7.46 0.06
N ILE A 78 -10.76 7.14 -1.03
CA ILE A 78 -10.18 8.10 -1.95
C ILE A 78 -10.77 7.94 -3.35
N LEU A 79 -10.79 9.05 -4.08
CA LEU A 79 -10.96 9.09 -5.52
C LEU A 79 -9.66 9.61 -6.12
N PHE A 80 -8.99 8.78 -6.91
CA PHE A 80 -7.66 9.08 -7.43
C PHE A 80 -7.64 9.00 -8.95
N SER A 81 -7.24 10.08 -9.61
CA SER A 81 -6.98 10.10 -11.05
C SER A 81 -5.48 10.09 -11.29
N GLN A 82 -4.98 9.00 -11.87
CA GLN A 82 -3.57 8.89 -12.28
C GLN A 82 -3.27 9.86 -13.43
N LEU A 83 -4.17 9.97 -14.40
CA LEU A 83 -4.02 10.84 -15.59
C LEU A 83 -3.86 12.31 -15.21
N ASN A 84 -4.67 12.77 -14.26
CA ASN A 84 -4.71 14.17 -13.86
C ASN A 84 -3.95 14.44 -12.56
N HIS A 85 -3.38 13.42 -11.92
CA HIS A 85 -2.77 13.46 -10.59
C HIS A 85 -3.67 14.17 -9.55
N LYS A 86 -4.98 13.88 -9.60
CA LYS A 86 -5.96 14.43 -8.66
C LYS A 86 -6.25 13.41 -7.58
N CYS A 87 -6.35 13.89 -6.35
CA CYS A 87 -6.69 13.09 -5.18
C CYS A 87 -7.84 13.78 -4.47
N LYS A 88 -8.95 13.06 -4.25
CA LYS A 88 -10.07 13.52 -3.43
C LYS A 88 -10.24 12.56 -2.25
N LYS A 89 -10.46 13.12 -1.07
CA LYS A 89 -10.87 12.36 0.11
C LYS A 89 -12.38 12.24 0.12
N ILE A 90 -12.90 11.06 0.41
CA ILE A 90 -14.34 10.79 0.48
C ILE A 90 -14.75 10.60 1.94
N PHE A 91 -15.87 11.23 2.29
CA PHE A 91 -16.47 11.22 3.61
C PHE A 91 -17.94 10.83 3.52
N GLU A 92 -18.48 10.36 4.63
CA GLU A 92 -19.91 10.13 4.76
C GLU A 92 -20.66 11.44 4.59
N GLY A 93 -21.65 11.44 3.69
CA GLY A 93 -22.47 12.58 3.35
C GLY A 93 -23.91 12.40 3.79
N ARG A 94 -24.71 13.43 3.54
CA ARG A 94 -26.15 13.36 3.78
C ARG A 94 -26.82 12.41 2.78
N SER A 95 -27.96 11.86 3.18
CA SER A 95 -28.84 11.14 2.25
C SER A 95 -29.05 11.94 0.97
N SER A 96 -28.98 11.29 -0.19
CA SER A 96 -29.07 11.84 -1.56
C SER A 96 -27.86 12.62 -2.09
N SER A 97 -26.79 12.84 -1.30
CA SER A 97 -25.53 13.33 -1.86
C SER A 97 -24.92 12.25 -2.77
N SER A 98 -24.29 12.62 -3.88
CA SER A 98 -23.62 11.62 -4.72
C SER A 98 -22.42 12.21 -5.43
N ILE A 99 -21.44 11.34 -5.70
CA ILE A 99 -20.22 11.66 -6.42
C ILE A 99 -20.24 10.83 -7.70
N LEU A 100 -20.15 11.49 -8.85
CA LEU A 100 -19.90 10.82 -10.12
C LEU A 100 -18.42 10.42 -10.17
N VAL A 101 -18.16 9.17 -10.53
CA VAL A 101 -16.81 8.63 -10.75
C VAL A 101 -16.51 8.70 -12.24
N HIS A 102 -15.42 9.37 -12.60
CA HIS A 102 -14.98 9.44 -13.98
C HIS A 102 -14.15 8.21 -14.37
N ALA A 103 -14.08 7.91 -15.68
CA ALA A 103 -13.40 6.70 -16.17
C ALA A 103 -11.90 6.66 -15.86
N ASP A 104 -11.26 7.81 -15.66
CA ASP A 104 -9.84 7.92 -15.28
C ASP A 104 -9.62 7.93 -13.76
N GLU A 105 -10.69 7.80 -12.96
CA GLU A 105 -10.65 7.81 -11.50
C GLU A 105 -10.81 6.40 -10.92
N THR A 106 -9.92 6.03 -10.01
CA THR A 106 -10.03 4.83 -9.19
C THR A 106 -10.63 5.19 -7.83
N VAL A 107 -11.64 4.43 -7.40
CA VAL A 107 -12.17 4.49 -6.04
C VAL A 107 -11.45 3.46 -5.18
N VAL A 108 -10.89 3.89 -4.06
CA VAL A 108 -10.28 2.98 -3.07
C VAL A 108 -10.86 3.27 -1.70
N ALA A 109 -11.66 2.34 -1.18
CA ALA A 109 -12.18 2.42 0.18
C ALA A 109 -11.16 1.89 1.19
N LEU A 110 -11.00 2.60 2.29
CA LEU A 110 -10.21 2.15 3.44
C LEU A 110 -11.16 1.42 4.40
N LYS A 111 -10.82 0.17 4.74
CA LYS A 111 -11.52 -0.61 5.75
C LYS A 111 -10.79 -0.50 7.07
N GLU A 112 -10.12 -1.56 7.49
CA GLU A 112 -9.38 -1.60 8.74
C GLU A 112 -7.88 -1.46 8.50
N CYS A 113 -7.17 -0.91 9.49
CA CYS A 113 -5.73 -0.77 9.46
C CYS A 113 -5.13 -1.36 10.72
N PHE A 114 -4.09 -2.15 10.55
CA PHE A 114 -3.41 -2.87 11.63
C PHE A 114 -1.96 -2.40 11.72
N LYS A 115 -1.42 -2.34 12.94
CA LYS A 115 0.00 -2.03 13.13
C LYS A 115 0.85 -3.15 12.57
N ASP A 116 1.83 -2.77 11.77
CA ASP A 116 2.78 -3.67 11.12
C ASP A 116 4.19 -3.40 11.65
N ARG A 117 4.60 -4.24 12.60
CA ARG A 117 5.93 -4.29 13.23
C ARG A 117 6.50 -2.89 13.54
N PRO A 118 5.79 -2.06 14.31
CA PRO A 118 6.20 -0.67 14.55
C PRO A 118 7.59 -0.57 15.20
N ASP A 119 7.95 -1.50 16.08
CA ASP A 119 9.26 -1.50 16.73
C ASP A 119 10.40 -1.77 15.75
N GLU A 120 10.22 -2.67 14.78
CA GLU A 120 11.20 -2.96 13.73
C GLU A 120 11.39 -1.76 12.80
N ARG A 121 10.33 -0.96 12.58
CA ARG A 121 10.28 0.12 11.58
C ARG A 121 10.57 1.52 12.12
N LYS A 122 10.46 1.72 13.44
CA LYS A 122 10.53 3.02 14.11
C LYS A 122 11.71 3.92 13.70
N TRP A 123 12.85 3.32 13.38
CA TRP A 123 14.09 4.05 13.08
C TRP A 123 14.55 3.93 11.62
N ASN A 124 13.74 3.31 10.77
CA ASN A 124 14.05 3.17 9.35
C ASN A 124 14.11 4.54 8.68
N PRO A 125 14.98 4.73 7.67
CA PRO A 125 14.96 5.93 6.85
C PRO A 125 13.66 6.03 6.04
N LYS A 126 13.43 7.18 5.41
CA LYS A 126 12.33 7.32 4.44
C LYS A 126 12.48 6.27 3.32
N PRO A 127 11.37 5.70 2.80
CA PRO A 127 11.42 4.75 1.71
C PRO A 127 12.15 5.30 0.49
N LEU A 128 12.88 4.41 -0.19
CA LEU A 128 13.43 4.68 -1.51
C LEU A 128 12.34 4.51 -2.56
N ILE A 129 12.35 5.37 -3.58
CA ILE A 129 11.39 5.34 -4.67
C ILE A 129 12.16 5.14 -5.97
N TYR A 130 11.80 4.10 -6.72
CA TYR A 130 12.42 3.72 -7.98
C TYR A 130 11.37 3.70 -9.09
N TYR A 131 11.77 4.16 -10.27
CA TYR A 131 11.05 3.91 -11.51
C TYR A 131 11.70 2.71 -12.22
N PHE A 132 10.88 1.77 -12.66
CA PHE A 132 11.28 0.63 -13.48
C PHE A 132 10.68 0.80 -14.87
N GLU A 133 11.53 1.07 -15.86
CA GLU A 133 11.11 1.33 -17.24
C GLU A 133 10.47 0.08 -17.88
N GLU A 134 10.96 -1.09 -17.49
CA GLU A 134 10.53 -2.40 -18.00
C GLU A 134 9.06 -2.70 -17.67
N THR A 135 8.57 -2.26 -16.51
CA THR A 135 7.16 -2.45 -16.09
C THR A 135 6.34 -1.16 -16.14
N GLN A 136 6.98 -0.02 -16.38
CA GLN A 136 6.37 1.31 -16.27
C GLN A 136 5.74 1.57 -14.89
N GLU A 137 6.40 1.07 -13.84
CA GLU A 137 5.95 1.19 -12.47
C GLU A 137 6.90 2.02 -11.63
N ILE A 138 6.31 2.68 -10.64
CA ILE A 138 7.01 3.33 -9.55
C ILE A 138 6.81 2.46 -8.32
N CYS A 139 7.91 2.00 -7.74
CA CYS A 139 7.88 1.18 -6.54
C CYS A 139 8.59 1.87 -5.40
N ALA A 140 8.03 1.73 -4.20
CA ALA A 140 8.66 2.17 -2.97
C ALA A 140 9.20 0.98 -2.17
N ALA A 141 10.40 1.13 -1.62
CA ALA A 141 11.03 0.13 -0.77
C ALA A 141 11.52 0.74 0.55
N GLU A 142 11.22 0.09 1.67
CA GLU A 142 11.64 0.49 3.01
C GLU A 142 12.90 -0.27 3.42
N ILE A 143 13.98 0.45 3.78
CA ILE A 143 15.21 -0.17 4.28
C ILE A 143 15.10 -0.38 5.78
N TYR A 144 15.38 -1.59 6.25
CA TYR A 144 15.38 -1.90 7.67
C TYR A 144 16.74 -1.65 8.32
N LYS A 145 16.73 -1.00 9.49
CA LYS A 145 17.94 -0.84 10.33
C LYS A 145 18.16 -1.99 11.30
N GLN A 146 17.09 -2.61 11.77
CA GLN A 146 17.19 -3.74 12.68
C GLN A 146 17.70 -4.98 11.95
N LYS A 147 18.41 -5.85 12.67
CA LYS A 147 18.96 -7.08 12.12
C LYS A 147 18.10 -8.31 12.35
N ASN A 148 17.31 -8.33 13.43
CA ASN A 148 16.42 -9.44 13.73
C ASN A 148 15.02 -9.02 13.31
N LEU A 149 14.54 -9.59 12.20
CA LEU A 149 13.25 -9.24 11.61
C LEU A 149 12.32 -10.44 11.71
N THR A 150 11.11 -10.22 12.23
CA THR A 150 10.13 -11.29 12.39
C THR A 150 9.35 -11.56 11.11
N SER A 151 8.92 -12.81 10.95
CA SER A 151 8.01 -13.26 9.87
C SER A 151 8.62 -13.17 8.47
N TRP A 152 9.91 -13.48 8.32
CA TRP A 152 10.61 -13.47 7.02
C TRP A 152 11.41 -14.74 6.78
N GLU A 153 11.45 -15.18 5.52
CA GLU A 153 12.33 -16.27 5.07
C GLU A 153 12.91 -16.00 3.68
N ALA A 154 14.17 -16.41 3.48
CA ALA A 154 14.81 -16.35 2.17
C ALA A 154 14.30 -17.47 1.28
N MET A 155 13.87 -17.13 0.06
CA MET A 155 13.33 -18.09 -0.91
C MET A 155 14.33 -18.47 -2.00
N THR A 156 15.15 -17.54 -2.45
CA THR A 156 16.08 -17.73 -3.58
C THR A 156 17.30 -16.85 -3.39
N ILE A 157 18.46 -17.40 -3.76
CA ILE A 157 19.74 -16.69 -3.71
C ILE A 157 20.24 -16.54 -5.15
N ASN A 158 20.29 -15.30 -5.64
CA ASN A 158 20.88 -14.97 -6.93
C ASN A 158 22.28 -14.41 -6.74
N LYS A 159 23.24 -14.94 -7.50
CA LYS A 159 24.62 -14.44 -7.54
C LYS A 159 24.79 -13.44 -8.67
N ASP A 160 25.85 -12.63 -8.58
CA ASP A 160 26.28 -11.69 -9.61
C ASP A 160 25.22 -10.66 -10.05
N VAL A 161 24.33 -10.27 -9.12
CA VAL A 161 23.33 -9.23 -9.37
C VAL A 161 24.00 -7.86 -9.37
N SER A 162 23.80 -7.09 -10.44
CA SER A 162 24.59 -5.90 -10.75
C SER A 162 24.57 -4.83 -9.65
N ASN A 163 23.41 -4.59 -9.05
CA ASN A 163 23.21 -3.59 -8.00
C ASN A 163 21.92 -3.85 -7.20
N PHE A 164 21.70 -3.04 -6.16
CA PHE A 164 20.52 -3.11 -5.29
C PHE A 164 19.20 -2.94 -6.05
N GLN A 165 19.11 -2.01 -7.00
CA GLN A 165 17.89 -1.77 -7.78
C GLN A 165 17.56 -2.98 -8.69
N ALA A 166 18.56 -3.62 -9.27
CA ALA A 166 18.38 -4.85 -10.04
C ALA A 166 17.92 -6.03 -9.16
N CYS A 167 18.40 -6.11 -7.92
CA CYS A 167 17.90 -7.07 -6.93
C CYS A 167 16.44 -6.81 -6.57
N LEU A 168 16.08 -5.53 -6.36
CA LEU A 168 14.71 -5.12 -6.08
C LEU A 168 13.77 -5.45 -7.24
N PHE A 169 14.20 -5.20 -8.49
CA PHE A 169 13.43 -5.54 -9.68
C PHE A 169 13.13 -7.03 -9.77
N LYS A 170 14.12 -7.89 -9.49
CA LYS A 170 13.92 -9.35 -9.43
C LYS A 170 12.86 -9.76 -8.41
N CYS A 171 12.74 -9.05 -7.29
CA CYS A 171 11.68 -9.26 -6.32
C CYS A 171 10.33 -8.81 -6.86
N ILE A 172 10.24 -7.63 -7.45
CA ILE A 172 8.98 -7.05 -7.96
C ILE A 172 8.32 -7.94 -9.01
N ILE A 173 9.10 -8.51 -9.93
CA ILE A 173 8.56 -9.42 -10.96
C ILE A 173 8.29 -10.85 -10.45
N ASN A 174 8.60 -11.13 -9.18
CA ASN A 174 8.33 -12.40 -8.53
C ASN A 174 7.13 -12.27 -7.57
N ASN A 175 6.03 -12.94 -7.89
CA ASN A 175 4.76 -12.83 -7.17
C ASN A 175 4.78 -13.33 -5.71
N GLU A 176 5.78 -14.11 -5.31
CA GLU A 176 5.96 -14.57 -3.92
C GLU A 176 6.89 -13.65 -3.12
N CYS A 177 7.71 -12.84 -3.79
CA CYS A 177 8.71 -12.00 -3.14
C CYS A 177 8.08 -10.73 -2.55
N SER A 178 8.51 -10.37 -1.35
CA SER A 178 8.05 -9.15 -0.66
C SER A 178 9.19 -8.31 -0.11
N ALA A 179 10.40 -8.86 -0.03
CA ALA A 179 11.58 -8.16 0.44
C ALA A 179 12.85 -8.73 -0.22
N ILE A 180 13.95 -7.99 -0.09
CA ILE A 180 15.28 -8.43 -0.52
C ILE A 180 16.29 -8.29 0.61
N ASN A 181 17.35 -9.09 0.56
CA ASN A 181 18.60 -8.79 1.26
C ASN A 181 19.77 -8.78 0.28
N TYR A 182 20.35 -7.61 0.06
CA TYR A 182 21.40 -7.40 -0.95
C TYR A 182 22.78 -7.24 -0.31
N PHE A 183 23.77 -7.93 -0.88
CA PHE A 183 25.15 -7.92 -0.41
C PHE A 183 26.08 -7.15 -1.38
N PRO A 184 27.11 -6.47 -0.88
CA PRO A 184 28.18 -5.88 -1.69
C PRO A 184 28.91 -6.91 -2.56
N THR A 185 28.89 -8.19 -2.18
CA THR A 185 29.38 -9.31 -3.00
C THR A 185 28.50 -9.64 -4.21
N LYS A 186 27.48 -8.81 -4.50
CA LYS A 186 26.50 -8.99 -5.58
C LYS A 186 25.59 -10.20 -5.39
N GLU A 187 25.49 -10.70 -4.16
CA GLU A 187 24.49 -11.69 -3.79
C GLU A 187 23.17 -10.98 -3.47
N CYS A 188 22.06 -11.52 -3.98
CA CYS A 188 20.71 -11.00 -3.81
C CYS A 188 19.84 -12.12 -3.28
N HIS A 189 19.37 -11.98 -2.05
CA HIS A 189 18.38 -12.89 -1.47
C HIS A 189 17.01 -12.31 -1.74
N LEU A 190 16.16 -13.08 -2.42
CA LEU A 190 14.73 -12.81 -2.48
C LEU A 190 14.09 -13.37 -1.21
N ILE A 191 13.19 -12.60 -0.60
CA ILE A 191 12.63 -12.88 0.71
C ILE A 191 11.11 -12.78 0.64
N LYS A 192 10.43 -13.74 1.27
CA LYS A 192 8.97 -13.79 1.35
C LYS A 192 8.49 -13.80 2.80
N PRO A 193 7.21 -13.47 3.04
CA PRO A 193 6.62 -13.58 4.37
C PRO A 193 6.69 -15.03 4.88
N ALA A 194 6.99 -15.18 6.16
CA ALA A 194 7.04 -16.45 6.88
C ALA A 194 6.07 -16.43 8.07
N LYS A 195 5.95 -17.56 8.77
CA LYS A 195 5.18 -17.63 10.02
C LYS A 195 5.83 -16.77 11.11
N GLU A 196 5.03 -16.28 12.06
CA GLU A 196 5.46 -15.30 13.08
C GLU A 196 6.70 -15.69 13.90
N ASN A 197 6.92 -16.99 14.10
CA ASN A 197 8.05 -17.50 14.87
C ASN A 197 9.39 -17.54 14.10
N TYR A 198 9.38 -17.23 12.79
CA TYR A 198 10.61 -17.18 12.00
C TYR A 198 11.29 -15.83 12.15
N ILE A 199 12.56 -15.85 12.52
CA ILE A 199 13.40 -14.66 12.63
C ILE A 199 14.42 -14.70 11.49
N PHE A 200 14.35 -13.72 10.60
CA PHE A 200 15.39 -13.48 9.61
C PHE A 200 16.47 -12.60 10.23
N VAL A 201 17.70 -13.10 10.21
CA VAL A 201 18.86 -12.36 10.71
C VAL A 201 19.60 -11.73 9.53
N VAL A 202 19.40 -10.42 9.37
CA VAL A 202 20.12 -9.60 8.38
C VAL A 202 21.62 -9.67 8.69
N LYS A 203 22.39 -10.13 7.71
CA LYS A 203 23.84 -10.31 7.86
C LYS A 203 24.55 -8.97 7.87
N ASP A 204 25.70 -8.93 8.53
CA ASP A 204 26.59 -7.77 8.49
C ASP A 204 26.96 -7.42 7.05
N ASN A 205 27.07 -6.11 6.79
CA ASN A 205 27.35 -5.56 5.47
C ASN A 205 26.33 -5.99 4.39
N SER A 206 25.08 -6.26 4.75
CA SER A 206 23.98 -6.44 3.79
C SER A 206 22.86 -5.44 4.05
N ILE A 207 22.01 -5.22 3.05
CA ILE A 207 20.89 -4.27 3.11
C ILE A 207 19.59 -5.05 2.92
N PHE A 208 18.78 -5.11 3.97
CA PHE A 208 17.42 -5.61 3.89
C PHE A 208 16.47 -4.48 3.47
N ALA A 209 15.62 -4.75 2.48
CA ALA A 209 14.56 -3.83 2.07
C ALA A 209 13.26 -4.54 1.75
N GLU A 210 12.15 -4.02 2.28
CA GLU A 210 10.79 -4.50 2.01
C GLU A 210 10.14 -3.67 0.90
N VAL A 211 9.49 -4.34 -0.05
CA VAL A 211 8.65 -3.66 -1.06
C VAL A 211 7.35 -3.21 -0.40
N LEU A 212 7.08 -1.90 -0.46
CA LEU A 212 5.88 -1.30 0.10
C LEU A 212 4.71 -1.32 -0.87
N TYR A 213 4.94 -0.86 -2.10
CA TYR A 213 3.97 -0.85 -3.18
C TYR A 213 4.69 -0.68 -4.52
N CYS A 214 4.00 -1.07 -5.58
CA CYS A 214 4.29 -0.73 -6.97
C CYS A 214 3.00 -0.20 -7.60
N GLU A 215 3.07 0.91 -8.32
CA GLU A 215 1.95 1.50 -9.03
C GLU A 215 2.40 2.02 -10.39
N SER A 216 1.52 1.95 -11.39
CA SER A 216 1.83 2.46 -12.72
C SER A 216 2.14 3.96 -12.68
N GLY A 217 3.15 4.39 -13.42
CA GLY A 217 3.57 5.78 -13.45
C GLY A 217 4.71 6.03 -14.42
N THR A 218 5.23 7.25 -14.40
CA THR A 218 6.31 7.68 -15.26
C THR A 218 7.52 8.15 -14.45
N LEU A 219 8.68 8.22 -15.09
CA LEU A 219 9.85 8.82 -14.47
C LEU A 219 9.60 10.29 -14.02
N VAL A 220 8.76 11.02 -14.75
CA VAL A 220 8.39 12.40 -14.40
C VAL A 220 7.66 12.43 -13.06
N ASP A 221 6.79 11.47 -12.79
CA ASP A 221 6.05 11.39 -11.53
C ASP A 221 7.01 11.21 -10.35
N VAL A 222 8.04 10.38 -10.47
CA VAL A 222 9.08 10.22 -9.43
C VAL A 222 9.78 11.54 -9.13
N ILE A 223 10.11 12.32 -10.16
CA ILE A 223 10.77 13.62 -9.99
C ILE A 223 9.84 14.61 -9.27
N ARG A 224 8.54 14.56 -9.55
CA ARG A 224 7.52 15.44 -8.97
C ARG A 224 7.08 15.05 -7.55
N GLN A 225 7.43 13.85 -7.08
CA GLN A 225 7.16 13.39 -5.71
C GLN A 225 8.14 13.92 -4.66
N LYS A 226 9.30 14.44 -5.08
CA LYS A 226 10.33 15.04 -4.20
C LYS A 226 9.98 16.47 -3.80
#